data_AF-A0A8H5A2K5-F1
#
_entry.id   AF-A0A8H5A2K5-F1
#
_cell.length_a   1.000
_cell.length_b   1.000
_cell.length_c   1.000
_cell.angle_alpha   90.00
_cell.angle_beta   90.00
_cell.angle_gamma   90.00
#
_symmetry.space_group_name_H-M   'P 1'
#
loop_
_entity.id
_entity.type
_entity.pdbx_description
1 polymer ?
#
loop_
_entity_poly.entity_id
_entity_poly.type
_entity_poly.pdbx_seq_one_letter_code
_entity_poly.pdbx_strand_id
1 'polypeptide(L)'
;MFDPIGNHLSNTFFSKVLYTCPNGGHYGQVEFSKAVHALWCILSRWKTHRVTAELGIVSPTARTFMQMDDQVTCSYNPFNPFASPLSRHGATHLYWDIVSEYYLGREPLSFDRTSLPQRGATSLPNVDAIAELVIRRKHHPNISPIALYEIISSTACVESIHLERWCYGHPEQDGNWDFTFQRSGFLVPHSTKRLTYFGEFQTPYHQRIGTMVLPRSNTTLLDSIFHAADQLEHTAVSFAFDAQTFFDRRGKAKSKVLKTLALTSSFIDTGEELFSSAAEAIKTMHGLKILEIWNCEAGQADVFR
;
A
#
# COMPACT_ATOMS: atom_id res chain seq x y z
N MET A 1 -9.58 -7.29 -10.56
CA MET A 1 -9.92 -6.29 -11.60
C MET A 1 -11.42 -6.03 -11.51
N PHE A 2 -11.85 -5.10 -10.68
CA PHE A 2 -13.18 -4.48 -10.72
C PHE A 2 -13.04 -3.08 -10.13
N ASP A 3 -13.27 -2.09 -10.98
CA ASP A 3 -13.39 -0.68 -10.62
C ASP A 3 -14.88 -0.34 -10.72
N PRO A 4 -15.62 -0.17 -9.61
CA PRO A 4 -16.96 0.35 -9.67
C PRO A 4 -16.84 1.88 -9.71
N ILE A 5 -16.81 2.44 -10.91
CA ILE A 5 -16.98 3.88 -11.16
C ILE A 5 -18.43 4.24 -10.78
N GLY A 6 -18.63 4.53 -9.51
CA GLY A 6 -19.73 5.36 -9.04
C GLY A 6 -19.34 6.81 -9.30
N ASN A 7 -19.94 7.42 -10.32
CA ASN A 7 -19.88 8.85 -10.58
C ASN A 7 -20.54 9.62 -9.42
N HIS A 8 -19.81 9.83 -8.34
CA HIS A 8 -19.95 11.03 -7.53
C HIS A 8 -18.91 12.01 -8.05
N LEU A 9 -19.33 13.25 -8.32
CA LEU A 9 -18.44 14.39 -8.54
C LEU A 9 -17.57 14.55 -7.30
N SER A 10 -16.48 13.80 -7.24
CA SER A 10 -15.52 13.84 -6.16
C SER A 10 -14.65 15.05 -6.40
N ASN A 11 -14.63 15.96 -5.44
CA ASN A 11 -13.59 16.99 -5.34
C ASN A 11 -12.27 16.28 -5.03
N THR A 12 -11.69 15.66 -6.06
CA THR A 12 -10.45 14.90 -5.99
C THR A 12 -9.30 15.84 -6.28
N PHE A 13 -8.41 15.97 -5.31
CA PHE A 13 -7.16 16.70 -5.46
C PHE A 13 -6.05 15.69 -5.68
N PHE A 14 -5.50 15.72 -6.90
CA PHE A 14 -4.32 14.96 -7.24
C PHE A 14 -3.10 15.87 -7.12
N SER A 15 -2.24 15.58 -6.15
CA SER A 15 -0.93 16.24 -6.05
C SER A 15 0.13 15.34 -6.64
N LYS A 16 0.79 15.85 -7.68
CA LYS A 16 1.86 15.15 -8.37
C LYS A 16 3.20 15.75 -7.99
N VAL A 17 4.00 15.00 -7.24
CA VAL A 17 5.38 15.37 -6.90
C VAL A 17 6.29 14.82 -7.98
N LEU A 18 7.07 15.68 -8.63
CA LEU A 18 8.10 15.24 -9.56
C LEU A 18 9.35 14.79 -8.79
N TYR A 19 9.84 13.61 -9.10
CA TYR A 19 11.02 12.99 -8.53
C TYR A 19 12.07 12.77 -9.61
N THR A 20 13.34 13.07 -9.37
CA THR A 20 14.42 12.88 -10.35
C THR A 20 15.40 11.81 -9.87
N CYS A 21 15.46 10.67 -10.58
CA CYS A 21 16.48 9.61 -10.40
C CYS A 21 17.56 9.73 -11.51
N PRO A 22 18.85 9.38 -11.30
CA PRO A 22 19.42 8.49 -10.28
C PRO A 22 19.84 9.16 -8.97
N ASN A 23 19.84 10.50 -8.92
CA ASN A 23 20.27 11.25 -7.74
C ASN A 23 19.14 11.32 -6.71
N GLY A 24 18.61 10.16 -6.28
CA GLY A 24 17.62 9.99 -5.20
C GLY A 24 18.12 10.45 -3.82
N GLY A 25 18.85 11.56 -3.79
CA GLY A 25 19.36 12.22 -2.62
C GLY A 25 18.46 13.37 -2.19
N HIS A 26 19.06 14.22 -1.35
CA HIS A 26 18.48 15.37 -0.67
C HIS A 26 17.45 16.15 -1.50
N TYR A 27 17.70 16.38 -2.79
CA TYR A 27 16.76 17.11 -3.66
C TYR A 27 15.36 16.48 -3.78
N GLY A 28 15.26 15.17 -3.98
CA GLY A 28 13.95 14.49 -4.09
C GLY A 28 13.18 14.54 -2.77
N GLN A 29 13.89 14.42 -1.65
CA GLN A 29 13.36 14.55 -0.29
C GLN A 29 12.84 15.97 -0.03
N VAL A 30 13.60 16.99 -0.45
CA VAL A 30 13.24 18.41 -0.35
C VAL A 30 11.96 18.71 -1.14
N GLU A 31 11.88 18.30 -2.41
CA GLU A 31 10.72 18.60 -3.25
C GLU A 31 9.47 17.84 -2.79
N PHE A 32 9.61 16.59 -2.35
CA PHE A 32 8.54 15.86 -1.68
C PHE A 32 8.05 16.62 -0.44
N SER A 33 8.97 17.05 0.42
CA SER A 33 8.65 17.78 1.65
C SER A 33 7.89 19.06 1.36
N LYS A 34 8.40 19.90 0.45
CA LYS A 34 7.75 21.16 0.05
C LYS A 34 6.36 20.92 -0.52
N ALA A 35 6.21 19.94 -1.41
CA ALA A 35 4.95 19.68 -2.08
C ALA A 35 3.88 19.17 -1.11
N VAL A 36 4.22 18.21 -0.25
CA VAL A 36 3.29 17.68 0.74
C VAL A 36 2.95 18.74 1.79
N HIS A 37 3.95 19.49 2.31
CA HIS A 37 3.68 20.59 3.25
C HIS A 37 2.80 21.68 2.63
N ALA A 38 3.06 22.08 1.39
CA ALA A 38 2.25 23.09 0.72
C ALA A 38 0.79 22.63 0.57
N LEU A 39 0.58 21.37 0.13
CA LEU A 39 -0.74 20.79 0.01
C LEU A 39 -1.47 20.75 1.36
N TRP A 40 -0.83 20.23 2.41
CA TRP A 40 -1.40 20.18 3.76
C TRP A 40 -1.69 21.57 4.32
N CYS A 41 -0.83 22.56 4.07
CA CYS A 41 -1.08 23.95 4.44
C CYS A 41 -2.28 24.56 3.71
N ILE A 42 -2.54 24.18 2.47
CA ILE A 42 -3.73 24.62 1.72
C ILE A 42 -4.97 23.93 2.29
N LEU A 43 -4.95 22.61 2.41
CA LEU A 43 -6.10 21.80 2.83
C LEU A 43 -6.48 22.03 4.30
N SER A 44 -5.53 22.35 5.19
CA SER A 44 -5.82 22.66 6.61
C SER A 44 -6.69 23.92 6.78
N ARG A 45 -6.77 24.79 5.77
CA ARG A 45 -7.61 25.99 5.80
C ARG A 45 -9.06 25.70 5.39
N TRP A 46 -9.35 24.49 4.91
CA TRP A 46 -10.64 24.13 4.36
C TRP A 46 -11.52 23.53 5.46
N LYS A 47 -12.62 24.20 5.79
CA LYS A 47 -13.46 23.82 6.94
C LYS A 47 -14.68 22.96 6.60
N THR A 48 -15.02 22.80 5.32
CA THR A 48 -16.34 22.24 4.90
C THR A 48 -16.27 21.23 3.77
N HIS A 49 -15.10 20.98 3.17
CA HIS A 49 -14.99 20.13 1.99
C HIS A 49 -14.38 18.79 2.39
N ARG A 50 -15.17 17.73 2.27
CA ARG A 50 -14.68 16.36 2.31
C ARG A 50 -14.07 16.03 0.96
N VAL A 51 -12.75 15.92 0.91
CA VAL A 51 -12.00 15.71 -0.35
C VAL A 51 -11.24 14.40 -0.35
N THR A 52 -10.98 13.92 -1.56
CA THR A 52 -10.02 12.84 -1.81
C THR A 52 -8.66 13.47 -2.12
N ALA A 53 -7.65 13.17 -1.31
CA ALA A 53 -6.27 13.54 -1.55
C ALA A 53 -5.52 12.33 -2.13
N GLU A 54 -5.16 12.40 -3.40
CA GLU A 54 -4.29 11.40 -4.03
C GLU A 54 -2.86 11.95 -4.12
N LEU A 55 -1.93 11.26 -3.46
CA LEU A 55 -0.51 11.55 -3.52
C LEU A 55 0.15 10.65 -4.55
N GLY A 56 0.59 11.28 -5.64
CA GLY A 56 1.36 10.61 -6.67
C GLY A 56 2.78 11.16 -6.74
N ILE A 57 3.78 10.34 -6.49
CA ILE A 57 5.16 10.69 -6.83
C ILE A 57 5.45 10.17 -8.23
N VAL A 58 6.11 10.94 -9.07
CA VAL A 58 6.39 10.54 -10.45
C VAL A 58 7.83 10.84 -10.80
N SER A 59 8.55 9.79 -11.16
CA SER A 59 9.85 9.87 -11.82
C SER A 59 9.66 10.01 -13.33
N PRO A 60 10.02 11.13 -13.98
CA PRO A 60 10.02 11.23 -15.44
C PRO A 60 10.90 10.14 -16.07
N THR A 61 12.06 9.86 -15.46
CA THR A 61 12.97 8.80 -15.89
C THR A 61 12.32 7.43 -15.81
N ALA A 62 11.71 7.08 -14.67
CA ALA A 62 11.00 5.80 -14.53
C ALA A 62 9.85 5.71 -15.53
N ARG A 63 9.08 6.79 -15.69
CA ARG A 63 7.98 6.86 -16.66
C ARG A 63 8.46 6.62 -18.09
N THR A 64 9.60 7.20 -18.49
CA THR A 64 10.18 6.94 -19.81
C THR A 64 10.57 5.48 -19.96
N PHE A 65 11.18 4.86 -18.95
CA PHE A 65 11.48 3.43 -19.00
C PHE A 65 10.20 2.57 -19.05
N MET A 66 9.17 2.87 -18.26
CA MET A 66 7.87 2.17 -18.36
C MET A 66 7.25 2.32 -19.75
N GLN A 67 7.29 3.51 -20.33
CA GLN A 67 6.74 3.76 -21.67
C GLN A 67 7.52 3.02 -22.76
N MET A 68 8.84 2.90 -22.61
CA MET A 68 9.68 2.06 -23.49
C MET A 68 9.32 0.58 -23.32
N ASP A 69 9.15 0.12 -22.09
CA ASP A 69 8.78 -1.26 -21.77
C ASP A 69 7.34 -1.62 -22.18
N ASP A 70 6.42 -0.65 -22.25
CA ASP A 70 5.05 -0.82 -22.72
C ASP A 70 4.94 -0.82 -24.26
N GLN A 71 5.83 -0.08 -24.95
CA GLN A 71 5.84 0.00 -26.41
C GLN A 71 6.52 -1.20 -27.08
N VAL A 72 7.51 -1.78 -26.41
CA VAL A 72 8.09 -3.04 -26.83
C VAL A 72 7.21 -4.12 -26.24
N THR A 73 6.56 -4.97 -27.05
CA THR A 73 5.93 -6.22 -26.61
C THR A 73 7.00 -7.20 -26.11
N CYS A 74 7.73 -6.79 -25.10
CA CYS A 74 8.91 -7.45 -24.61
C CYS A 74 8.41 -8.51 -23.64
N SER A 75 8.54 -9.77 -24.03
CA SER A 75 8.53 -10.93 -23.14
C SER A 75 9.54 -10.83 -21.97
N TYR A 76 10.32 -9.75 -21.92
CA TYR A 76 11.30 -9.39 -20.91
C TYR A 76 10.88 -8.26 -19.95
N ASN A 77 9.68 -7.66 -20.07
CA ASN A 77 9.19 -6.71 -19.07
C ASN A 77 8.97 -7.46 -17.73
N PRO A 78 9.79 -7.25 -16.70
CA PRO A 78 9.71 -8.03 -15.46
C PRO A 78 8.65 -7.48 -14.49
N PHE A 79 7.97 -6.39 -14.85
CA PHE A 79 6.81 -5.85 -14.15
C PHE A 79 5.52 -6.32 -14.81
N ASN A 80 5.61 -6.96 -15.99
CA ASN A 80 4.49 -7.70 -16.56
C ASN A 80 4.24 -8.95 -15.70
N PRO A 81 3.12 -9.01 -14.96
CA PRO A 81 2.80 -10.17 -14.12
C PRO A 81 2.52 -11.43 -14.95
N PHE A 82 2.34 -11.28 -16.28
CA PHE A 82 2.12 -12.36 -17.22
C PHE A 82 3.39 -12.81 -17.95
N ALA A 83 4.55 -12.19 -17.67
CA ALA A 83 5.82 -12.64 -18.24
C ALA A 83 6.29 -13.95 -17.58
N SER A 84 6.88 -14.84 -18.38
CA SER A 84 7.28 -16.17 -17.89
C SER A 84 8.37 -16.07 -16.80
N PRO A 85 8.21 -16.76 -15.65
CA PRO A 85 9.24 -16.83 -14.60
C PRO A 85 10.53 -17.54 -15.04
N LEU A 86 10.54 -18.18 -16.22
CA LEU A 86 11.67 -18.97 -16.74
C LEU A 86 12.87 -18.11 -17.19
N SER A 87 12.74 -16.79 -17.22
CA SER A 87 13.86 -15.86 -17.50
C SER A 87 14.84 -15.72 -16.32
N ARG A 88 15.17 -16.82 -15.63
CA ARG A 88 16.12 -16.95 -14.50
C ARG A 88 17.59 -16.81 -14.92
N HIS A 89 17.91 -15.97 -15.90
CA HIS A 89 19.29 -15.78 -16.34
C HIS A 89 20.01 -14.81 -15.39
N GLY A 90 21.22 -15.18 -14.93
CA GLY A 90 22.00 -14.37 -13.99
C GLY A 90 22.32 -12.93 -14.45
N ALA A 91 22.28 -12.67 -15.76
CA ALA A 91 22.41 -11.32 -16.32
C ALA A 91 21.23 -10.38 -15.97
N THR A 92 20.05 -10.95 -15.71
CA THR A 92 18.83 -10.21 -15.38
C THR A 92 18.90 -9.60 -13.98
N HIS A 93 19.57 -10.25 -13.02
CA HIS A 93 19.70 -9.77 -11.64
C HIS A 93 20.49 -8.46 -11.52
N LEU A 94 21.71 -8.43 -12.06
CA LEU A 94 22.59 -7.26 -12.00
C LEU A 94 21.97 -6.04 -12.69
N TYR A 95 21.28 -6.26 -13.81
CA TYR A 95 20.52 -5.22 -14.50
C TYR A 95 19.42 -4.65 -13.60
N TRP A 96 18.68 -5.49 -12.88
CA TRP A 96 17.60 -5.04 -12.00
C TRP A 96 18.08 -4.40 -10.71
N ASP A 97 19.21 -4.81 -10.15
CA ASP A 97 19.80 -4.11 -9.00
C ASP A 97 20.11 -2.66 -9.36
N ILE A 98 20.52 -2.39 -10.60
CA ILE A 98 20.77 -1.03 -11.10
C ILE A 98 19.45 -0.32 -11.46
N VAL A 99 18.58 -0.98 -12.23
CA VAL A 99 17.39 -0.34 -12.82
C VAL A 99 16.28 -0.14 -11.79
N SER A 100 16.16 -1.02 -10.80
CA SER A 100 15.14 -0.88 -9.76
C SER A 100 15.30 0.37 -8.91
N GLU A 101 16.53 0.88 -8.73
CA GLU A 101 16.74 2.18 -8.08
C GLU A 101 16.05 3.33 -8.84
N TYR A 102 15.93 3.24 -10.17
CA TYR A 102 15.24 4.25 -10.99
C TYR A 102 13.72 4.21 -10.79
N TYR A 103 13.17 3.03 -10.56
CA TYR A 103 11.74 2.78 -10.38
C TYR A 103 11.28 2.92 -8.93
N LEU A 104 12.04 2.39 -7.98
CA LEU A 104 11.67 2.28 -6.59
C LEU A 104 12.35 3.34 -5.72
N GLY A 105 13.34 4.05 -6.26
CA GLY A 105 14.26 4.86 -5.48
C GLY A 105 15.28 4.00 -4.75
N ARG A 106 16.42 4.59 -4.37
CA ARG A 106 17.37 3.95 -3.44
C ARG A 106 16.84 3.90 -2.01
N GLU A 107 16.15 4.97 -1.64
CA GLU A 107 15.56 5.16 -0.33
C GLU A 107 14.13 5.65 -0.49
N PRO A 108 13.21 5.26 0.41
CA PRO A 108 11.86 5.77 0.36
C PRO A 108 11.84 7.28 0.68
N LEU A 109 10.91 8.01 0.07
CA LEU A 109 10.78 9.45 0.25
C LEU A 109 10.28 9.79 1.65
N SER A 110 10.97 10.70 2.31
CA SER A 110 10.79 11.14 3.68
C SER A 110 10.77 12.66 3.74
N PHE A 111 10.42 13.20 4.91
CA PHE A 111 10.50 14.64 5.13
C PHE A 111 11.95 15.06 5.39
N ASP A 112 12.47 15.95 4.55
CA ASP A 112 13.73 16.62 4.79
C ASP A 112 13.55 17.71 5.86
N ARG A 113 14.00 17.38 7.06
CA ARG A 113 13.93 18.27 8.23
C ARG A 113 14.99 19.37 8.22
N THR A 114 15.94 19.33 7.28
CA THR A 114 17.05 20.29 7.23
C THR A 114 16.77 21.51 6.35
N SER A 115 16.01 21.36 5.27
CA SER A 115 15.67 22.46 4.35
C SER A 115 14.38 23.20 4.66
N LEU A 116 13.54 22.68 5.55
CA LEU A 116 12.31 23.34 5.99
C LEU A 116 12.62 24.43 7.06
N PRO A 117 12.03 25.64 6.97
CA PRO A 117 12.37 26.74 7.89
C PRO A 117 12.04 26.40 9.35
N GLN A 118 13.00 26.64 10.26
CA GLN A 118 13.01 26.20 11.67
C GLN A 118 11.86 26.68 12.58
N ARG A 119 10.83 27.39 12.09
CA ARG A 119 9.64 27.75 12.87
C ARG A 119 8.40 27.01 12.37
N GLY A 120 8.03 25.95 13.09
CA GLY A 120 6.78 25.20 12.87
C GLY A 120 6.84 24.09 11.82
N ALA A 121 8.00 23.82 11.23
CA ALA A 121 8.12 22.99 10.02
C ALA A 121 8.57 21.54 10.25
N THR A 122 8.38 20.97 11.44
CA THR A 122 8.69 19.55 11.71
C THR A 122 7.47 18.64 11.69
N SER A 123 6.26 19.20 11.54
CA SER A 123 5.02 18.42 11.53
C SER A 123 4.05 19.03 10.52
N LEU A 124 3.35 18.18 9.77
CA LEU A 124 2.26 18.61 8.92
C LEU A 124 1.13 19.23 9.76
N PRO A 125 0.48 20.31 9.30
CA PRO A 125 -0.71 20.85 9.98
C PRO A 125 -1.84 19.83 9.96
N ASN A 126 -2.70 19.82 10.97
CA ASN A 126 -3.90 18.98 10.96
C ASN A 126 -4.85 19.39 9.83
N VAL A 127 -5.42 18.40 9.15
CA VAL A 127 -6.31 18.56 8.01
C VAL A 127 -7.58 17.74 8.21
N ASP A 128 -8.68 18.43 8.50
CA ASP A 128 -10.00 17.81 8.67
C ASP A 128 -10.74 17.63 7.33
N ALA A 129 -10.27 18.32 6.28
CA ALA A 129 -10.88 18.29 4.95
C ALA A 129 -10.69 16.95 4.22
N ILE A 130 -9.63 16.20 4.55
CA ILE A 130 -9.32 14.94 3.85
C ILE A 130 -10.23 13.83 4.38
N ALA A 131 -11.14 13.37 3.53
CA ALA A 131 -12.01 12.24 3.80
C ALA A 131 -11.46 10.93 3.23
N GLU A 132 -10.66 11.02 2.17
CA GLU A 132 -10.03 9.86 1.54
C GLU A 132 -8.58 10.17 1.19
N LEU A 133 -7.68 9.28 1.57
CA LEU A 133 -6.26 9.35 1.24
C LEU A 133 -5.91 8.19 0.31
N VAL A 134 -5.33 8.51 -0.84
CA VAL A 134 -4.98 7.53 -1.87
C VAL A 134 -3.51 7.64 -2.24
N ILE A 135 -2.79 6.53 -2.15
CA ILE A 135 -1.41 6.37 -2.62
C ILE A 135 -1.41 5.15 -3.53
N ARG A 136 -1.06 5.34 -4.81
CA ARG A 136 -1.12 4.28 -5.84
C ARG A 136 0.28 3.92 -6.30
N ARG A 137 0.49 2.64 -6.61
CA ARG A 137 1.78 2.13 -7.10
C ARG A 137 2.17 2.73 -8.45
N LYS A 138 1.18 3.08 -9.29
CA LYS A 138 1.42 3.72 -10.59
C LYS A 138 2.21 5.03 -10.46
N HIS A 139 2.30 5.56 -9.23
CA HIS A 139 3.10 6.70 -8.86
C HIS A 139 4.28 6.22 -7.98
N HIS A 140 5.50 6.40 -8.48
CA HIS A 140 6.78 5.93 -7.93
C HIS A 140 7.64 7.08 -7.39
N PRO A 141 8.55 6.93 -6.39
CA PRO A 141 8.87 5.79 -5.50
C PRO A 141 8.01 5.67 -4.22
N ASN A 142 8.31 4.68 -3.36
CA ASN A 142 7.68 4.52 -2.04
C ASN A 142 7.88 5.75 -1.13
N ILE A 143 6.90 5.99 -0.25
CA ILE A 143 7.04 6.92 0.88
C ILE A 143 7.59 6.16 2.09
N SER A 144 8.43 6.81 2.88
CA SER A 144 9.04 6.26 4.07
C SER A 144 7.95 5.99 5.11
N PRO A 145 8.11 4.94 5.94
CA PRO A 145 7.10 4.61 6.95
C PRO A 145 6.81 5.77 7.92
N ILE A 146 7.84 6.54 8.28
CA ILE A 146 7.72 7.69 9.18
C ILE A 146 6.96 8.82 8.50
N ALA A 147 7.26 9.12 7.23
CA ALA A 147 6.52 10.16 6.50
C ALA A 147 5.06 9.77 6.24
N LEU A 148 4.79 8.49 5.95
CA LEU A 148 3.41 7.98 5.86
C LEU A 148 2.65 8.16 7.18
N TYR A 149 3.29 7.84 8.31
CA TYR A 149 2.71 8.08 9.62
C TYR A 149 2.36 9.56 9.81
N GLU A 150 3.29 10.49 9.57
CA GLU A 150 3.04 11.92 9.71
C GLU A 150 1.90 12.42 8.80
N ILE A 151 1.85 11.92 7.56
CA ILE A 151 0.77 12.20 6.59
C ILE A 151 -0.57 11.73 7.12
N ILE A 152 -0.65 10.49 7.60
CA ILE A 152 -1.93 9.88 8.02
C ILE A 152 -2.39 10.45 9.36
N SER A 153 -1.47 10.64 10.31
CA SER A 153 -1.78 11.21 11.63
C SER A 153 -2.23 12.66 11.57
N SER A 154 -1.84 13.42 10.55
CA SER A 154 -2.34 14.78 10.32
C SER A 154 -3.71 14.82 9.65
N THR A 155 -4.28 13.69 9.24
CA THR A 155 -5.62 13.60 8.61
C THR A 155 -6.67 13.03 9.57
N ALA A 156 -7.09 13.83 10.56
CA ALA A 156 -7.93 13.37 11.67
C ALA A 156 -9.35 12.88 11.28
N CYS A 157 -9.85 13.29 10.10
CA CYS A 157 -11.19 12.94 9.62
C CYS A 157 -11.18 11.95 8.43
N VAL A 158 -10.04 11.33 8.14
CA VAL A 158 -9.94 10.37 7.04
C VAL A 158 -10.84 9.17 7.29
N GLU A 159 -11.75 8.89 6.37
CA GLU A 159 -12.67 7.75 6.43
C GLU A 159 -12.20 6.58 5.57
N SER A 160 -11.40 6.85 4.54
CA SER A 160 -10.89 5.86 3.59
C SER A 160 -9.40 6.03 3.35
N ILE A 161 -8.64 4.96 3.55
CA ILE A 161 -7.20 4.90 3.24
C ILE A 161 -6.99 3.82 2.18
N HIS A 162 -6.43 4.21 1.05
CA HIS A 162 -6.00 3.31 -0.02
C HIS A 162 -4.49 3.42 -0.21
N LEU A 163 -3.76 2.37 0.13
CA LEU A 163 -2.30 2.32 0.03
C LEU A 163 -1.88 1.15 -0.86
N GLU A 164 -1.28 1.46 -2.00
CA GLU A 164 -0.55 0.50 -2.82
C GLU A 164 0.94 0.74 -2.66
N ARG A 165 1.63 -0.23 -2.06
CA ARG A 165 3.08 -0.18 -1.82
C ARG A 165 3.84 -1.01 -2.86
N TRP A 166 4.95 -0.46 -3.35
CA TRP A 166 5.97 -1.26 -4.02
C TRP A 166 6.78 -2.06 -3.00
N CYS A 167 6.89 -3.38 -3.20
CA CYS A 167 7.86 -4.17 -2.46
C CYS A 167 9.21 -4.11 -3.17
N TYR A 168 10.31 -4.20 -2.43
CA TYR A 168 11.65 -4.22 -3.03
C TYR A 168 11.99 -5.61 -3.60
N GLY A 169 11.21 -6.64 -3.23
CA GLY A 169 11.49 -8.03 -3.59
C GLY A 169 12.73 -8.56 -2.89
N HIS A 170 13.13 -7.91 -1.78
CA HIS A 170 14.23 -8.30 -0.92
C HIS A 170 13.70 -8.40 0.52
N PRO A 171 13.63 -9.62 1.11
CA PRO A 171 12.98 -9.84 2.40
C PRO A 171 13.47 -8.91 3.52
N GLU A 172 14.77 -8.63 3.60
CA GLU A 172 15.32 -7.75 4.62
C GLU A 172 14.89 -6.28 4.46
N GLN A 173 14.86 -5.76 3.22
CA GLN A 173 14.47 -4.37 2.97
C GLN A 173 12.97 -4.19 3.21
N ASP A 174 12.18 -5.15 2.74
CA ASP A 174 10.73 -5.13 2.93
C ASP A 174 10.34 -5.31 4.41
N GLY A 175 11.03 -6.20 5.13
CA GLY A 175 10.87 -6.40 6.56
C GLY A 175 11.31 -5.20 7.39
N ASN A 176 12.41 -4.52 7.03
CA ASN A 176 12.84 -3.30 7.72
C ASN A 176 11.84 -2.15 7.52
N TRP A 177 11.26 -2.03 6.33
CA TRP A 177 10.19 -1.07 6.07
C TRP A 177 8.97 -1.38 6.95
N ASP A 178 8.52 -2.64 6.99
CA ASP A 178 7.37 -3.09 7.80
C ASP A 178 7.59 -2.84 9.30
N PHE A 179 8.76 -3.20 9.81
CA PHE A 179 9.14 -2.96 11.20
C PHE A 179 9.17 -1.47 11.56
N THR A 180 9.73 -0.63 10.66
CA THR A 180 9.75 0.83 10.87
C THR A 180 8.34 1.41 10.84
N PHE A 181 7.47 0.89 9.98
CA PHE A 181 6.06 1.27 9.93
C PHE A 181 5.35 0.95 11.26
N GLN A 182 5.59 -0.22 11.85
CA GLN A 182 5.07 -0.55 13.18
C GLN A 182 5.54 0.45 14.23
N ARG A 183 6.86 0.69 14.29
CA ARG A 183 7.48 1.53 15.31
C ARG A 183 7.10 3.00 15.18
N SER A 184 6.73 3.45 13.98
CA SER A 184 6.20 4.80 13.78
C SER A 184 4.89 5.03 14.54
N GLY A 185 4.26 3.97 15.05
CA GLY A 185 3.01 4.05 15.79
C GLY A 185 1.82 4.19 14.86
N PHE A 186 1.91 3.64 13.63
CA PHE A 186 0.81 3.61 12.68
C PHE A 186 -0.42 2.98 13.33
N LEU A 187 -1.34 3.85 13.73
CA LEU A 187 -2.67 3.51 14.15
C LEU A 187 -3.57 4.00 13.02
N VAL A 188 -4.31 3.06 12.43
CA VAL A 188 -5.42 3.38 11.55
C VAL A 188 -6.28 4.44 12.26
N PRO A 189 -6.38 5.69 11.75
CA PRO A 189 -7.04 6.78 12.47
C PRO A 189 -8.45 6.40 12.88
N HIS A 190 -8.93 6.87 14.03
CA HIS A 190 -10.22 6.44 14.59
C HIS A 190 -11.43 6.73 13.66
N SER A 191 -11.30 7.71 12.76
CA SER A 191 -12.30 8.03 11.74
C SER A 191 -12.36 7.03 10.59
N THR A 192 -11.34 6.18 10.43
CA THR A 192 -11.18 5.30 9.26
C THR A 192 -12.17 4.15 9.32
N LYS A 193 -13.01 4.07 8.29
CA LYS A 193 -14.00 3.02 8.06
C LYS A 193 -13.58 2.07 6.94
N ARG A 194 -12.79 2.55 5.98
CA ARG A 194 -12.31 1.77 4.84
C ARG A 194 -10.78 1.75 4.83
N LEU A 195 -10.23 0.54 4.80
CA LEU A 195 -8.80 0.31 4.60
C LEU A 195 -8.60 -0.61 3.41
N THR A 196 -7.85 -0.12 2.43
CA THR A 196 -7.36 -0.91 1.30
C THR A 196 -5.85 -0.87 1.30
N TYR A 197 -5.23 -2.05 1.39
CA TYR A 197 -3.79 -2.21 1.32
C TYR A 197 -3.44 -3.22 0.24
N PHE A 198 -2.52 -2.85 -0.64
CA PHE A 198 -1.99 -3.72 -1.67
C PHE A 198 -0.46 -3.73 -1.59
N GLY A 199 0.14 -4.90 -1.38
CA GLY A 199 1.58 -5.10 -1.57
C GLY A 199 1.87 -5.69 -2.94
N GLU A 200 2.68 -5.02 -3.76
CA GLU A 200 3.13 -5.60 -5.04
C GLU A 200 4.02 -6.82 -4.80
N PHE A 201 3.82 -7.90 -5.56
CA PHE A 201 4.35 -9.20 -5.14
C PHE A 201 4.47 -10.27 -6.26
N GLN A 202 3.87 -10.09 -7.44
CA GLN A 202 3.80 -11.18 -8.45
C GLN A 202 4.53 -10.89 -9.76
N THR A 203 5.45 -9.94 -9.77
CA THR A 203 6.23 -9.66 -10.97
C THR A 203 7.53 -10.47 -10.97
N PRO A 204 8.08 -10.86 -12.15
CA PRO A 204 9.40 -11.49 -12.25
C PRO A 204 10.49 -10.75 -11.46
N TYR A 205 10.43 -9.42 -11.36
CA TYR A 205 11.33 -8.64 -10.51
C TYR A 205 11.25 -9.07 -9.05
N HIS A 206 10.07 -9.20 -8.46
CA HIS A 206 9.92 -9.56 -7.05
C HIS A 206 10.26 -11.03 -6.79
N GLN A 207 10.12 -11.88 -7.80
CA GLN A 207 10.49 -13.29 -7.72
C GLN A 207 11.97 -13.56 -8.00
N ARG A 208 12.75 -12.56 -8.42
CA ARG A 208 14.15 -12.73 -8.88
C ARG A 208 15.00 -13.50 -7.86
N ILE A 209 14.92 -13.14 -6.58
CA ILE A 209 15.74 -13.75 -5.53
C ILE A 209 15.25 -15.15 -5.15
N GLY A 210 14.04 -15.54 -5.56
CA GLY A 210 13.46 -16.86 -5.28
C GLY A 210 13.14 -17.14 -3.81
N THR A 211 13.29 -16.14 -2.93
CA THR A 211 13.10 -16.26 -1.47
C THR A 211 11.81 -15.63 -0.97
N MET A 212 11.04 -14.98 -1.86
CA MET A 212 9.82 -14.31 -1.46
C MET A 212 8.66 -15.31 -1.34
N VAL A 213 8.15 -15.46 -0.13
CA VAL A 213 6.97 -16.30 0.18
C VAL A 213 5.72 -15.43 0.13
N LEU A 214 4.67 -15.95 -0.50
CA LEU A 214 3.44 -15.23 -0.79
C LEU A 214 2.20 -15.99 -0.26
N PRO A 215 1.20 -15.28 0.31
CA PRO A 215 1.28 -13.90 0.79
C PRO A 215 2.44 -13.69 1.78
N ARG A 216 2.90 -12.44 1.93
CA ARG A 216 3.97 -12.11 2.89
C ARG A 216 3.52 -12.38 4.33
N SER A 217 4.36 -12.16 5.34
CA SER A 217 3.99 -12.27 6.76
C SER A 217 4.07 -10.91 7.46
N ASN A 218 3.28 -9.94 6.99
CA ASN A 218 3.24 -8.60 7.59
C ASN A 218 2.38 -8.58 8.86
N THR A 219 2.94 -9.08 9.95
CA THR A 219 2.28 -9.12 11.27
C THR A 219 1.98 -7.73 11.81
N THR A 220 2.82 -6.74 11.49
CA THR A 220 2.62 -5.32 11.84
C THR A 220 1.29 -4.78 11.32
N LEU A 221 1.02 -4.95 10.02
CA LEU A 221 -0.23 -4.48 9.41
C LEU A 221 -1.43 -5.21 10.00
N LEU A 222 -1.28 -6.52 10.22
CA LEU A 222 -2.32 -7.35 10.84
C LEU A 222 -2.69 -6.86 12.25
N ASP A 223 -1.68 -6.57 13.09
CA ASP A 223 -1.89 -6.03 14.44
C ASP A 223 -2.60 -4.67 14.39
N SER A 224 -2.20 -3.81 13.45
CA SER A 224 -2.83 -2.49 13.24
C SER A 224 -4.31 -2.60 12.85
N ILE A 225 -4.65 -3.59 12.02
CA ILE A 225 -6.04 -3.88 11.62
C ILE A 225 -6.84 -4.38 12.83
N PHE A 226 -6.28 -5.28 13.63
CA PHE A 226 -6.97 -5.76 14.84
C PHE A 226 -7.20 -4.66 15.86
N HIS A 227 -6.26 -3.74 16.03
CA HIS A 227 -6.47 -2.57 16.88
C HIS A 227 -7.60 -1.65 16.40
N ALA A 228 -7.90 -1.63 15.10
CA ALA A 228 -8.97 -0.83 14.51
C ALA A 228 -10.22 -1.66 14.12
N ALA A 229 -10.34 -2.90 14.60
CA ALA A 229 -11.38 -3.83 14.17
C ALA A 229 -12.82 -3.38 14.50
N ASP A 230 -12.98 -2.52 15.51
CA ASP A 230 -14.28 -2.01 15.99
C ASP A 230 -14.83 -0.84 15.18
N GLN A 231 -14.05 -0.29 14.25
CA GLN A 231 -14.43 0.85 13.41
C GLN A 231 -14.33 0.56 11.90
N LEU A 232 -13.53 -0.44 11.51
CA LEU A 232 -13.36 -0.80 10.11
C LEU A 232 -14.60 -1.52 9.57
N GLU A 233 -15.32 -0.84 8.68
CA GLU A 233 -16.48 -1.37 7.95
C GLU A 233 -16.06 -2.16 6.71
N HIS A 234 -14.98 -1.74 6.07
CA HIS A 234 -14.51 -2.29 4.79
C HIS A 234 -13.00 -2.49 4.82
N THR A 235 -12.54 -3.74 4.78
CA THR A 235 -11.12 -4.07 4.78
C THR A 235 -10.78 -4.92 3.57
N ALA A 236 -9.83 -4.45 2.76
CA ALA A 236 -9.26 -5.21 1.66
C ALA A 236 -7.74 -5.22 1.80
N VAL A 237 -7.14 -6.39 1.97
CA VAL A 237 -5.70 -6.54 2.09
C VAL A 237 -5.22 -7.61 1.12
N SER A 238 -4.38 -7.19 0.19
CA SER A 238 -3.79 -8.08 -0.81
C SER A 238 -2.30 -8.23 -0.58
N PHE A 239 -1.87 -9.49 -0.45
CA PHE A 239 -0.48 -9.95 -0.48
C PHE A 239 0.43 -9.44 0.66
N ALA A 240 -0.17 -8.89 1.71
CA ALA A 240 0.54 -8.45 2.90
C ALA A 240 0.66 -9.55 3.97
N PHE A 241 -0.40 -10.33 4.14
CA PHE A 241 -0.47 -11.49 5.03
C PHE A 241 -1.43 -12.54 4.48
N ASP A 242 -1.25 -13.79 4.91
CA ASP A 242 -2.14 -14.88 4.53
C ASP A 242 -3.48 -14.80 5.28
N ALA A 243 -4.58 -15.07 4.58
CA ALA A 243 -5.91 -15.12 5.18
C ALA A 243 -6.01 -16.12 6.34
N GLN A 244 -5.32 -17.27 6.26
CA GLN A 244 -5.22 -18.25 7.35
C GLN A 244 -4.66 -17.58 8.61
N THR A 245 -3.55 -16.85 8.47
CA THR A 245 -2.92 -16.14 9.58
C THR A 245 -3.86 -15.09 10.18
N PHE A 246 -4.67 -14.42 9.36
CA PHE A 246 -5.69 -13.49 9.84
C PHE A 246 -6.74 -14.21 10.69
N PHE A 247 -7.31 -15.32 10.21
CA PHE A 247 -8.36 -16.02 10.94
C PHE A 247 -7.86 -16.68 12.22
N ASP A 248 -6.65 -17.25 12.21
CA ASP A 248 -6.06 -17.89 13.38
C ASP A 248 -5.77 -16.89 14.51
N ARG A 249 -5.27 -15.69 14.16
CA ARG A 249 -4.87 -14.69 15.15
C ARG A 249 -6.00 -13.80 15.65
N ARG A 250 -7.11 -13.68 14.91
CA ARG A 250 -8.21 -12.76 15.24
C ARG A 250 -8.84 -13.03 16.61
N GLY A 251 -8.75 -14.27 17.10
CA GLY A 251 -9.34 -14.67 18.36
C GLY A 251 -10.88 -14.54 18.36
N LYS A 252 -11.48 -14.43 19.55
CA LYS A 252 -12.95 -14.40 19.73
C LYS A 252 -13.55 -12.99 19.75
N ALA A 253 -12.79 -11.97 19.38
CA ALA A 253 -13.25 -10.58 19.41
C ALA A 253 -14.41 -10.38 18.42
N LYS A 254 -15.53 -9.86 18.91
CA LYS A 254 -16.70 -9.60 18.08
C LYS A 254 -16.45 -8.33 17.27
N SER A 255 -16.57 -8.41 15.94
CA SER A 255 -16.68 -7.22 15.11
C SER A 255 -18.13 -7.04 14.68
N LYS A 256 -18.72 -5.92 15.08
CA LYS A 256 -20.12 -5.60 14.76
C LYS A 256 -20.24 -4.71 13.52
N VAL A 257 -19.17 -4.02 13.14
CA VAL A 257 -19.20 -3.00 12.09
C VAL A 257 -18.63 -3.47 10.76
N LEU A 258 -17.77 -4.50 10.75
CA LEU A 258 -17.15 -5.02 9.54
C LEU A 258 -18.21 -5.61 8.61
N LYS A 259 -18.38 -5.02 7.43
CA LYS A 259 -19.34 -5.40 6.39
C LYS A 259 -18.68 -6.18 5.26
N THR A 260 -17.46 -5.81 4.88
CA THR A 260 -16.74 -6.48 3.80
C THR A 260 -15.30 -6.77 4.19
N LEU A 261 -14.86 -8.00 3.93
CA LEU A 261 -13.49 -8.43 4.14
C LEU A 261 -12.98 -9.10 2.86
N ALA A 262 -11.88 -8.60 2.30
CA ALA A 262 -11.20 -9.21 1.16
C ALA A 262 -9.74 -9.48 1.52
N LEU A 263 -9.31 -10.74 1.41
CA LEU A 263 -7.97 -11.19 1.78
C LEU A 263 -7.38 -12.09 0.69
N THR A 264 -6.06 -12.23 0.69
CA THR A 264 -5.34 -13.19 -0.17
C THR A 264 -4.82 -14.35 0.66
N SER A 265 -4.76 -15.54 0.08
CA SER A 265 -4.16 -16.74 0.69
C SER A 265 -3.39 -17.55 -0.36
N SER A 266 -2.42 -18.34 0.08
CA SER A 266 -1.79 -19.39 -0.73
C SER A 266 -2.13 -20.75 -0.13
N PHE A 267 -2.98 -21.51 -0.82
CA PHE A 267 -3.31 -22.88 -0.46
C PHE A 267 -3.28 -23.77 -1.71
N ILE A 268 -2.68 -24.94 -1.56
CA ILE A 268 -2.35 -25.87 -2.67
C ILE A 268 -3.46 -26.92 -2.88
N ASP A 269 -4.14 -27.33 -1.81
CA ASP A 269 -5.19 -28.37 -1.83
C ASP A 269 -6.61 -27.76 -1.65
N THR A 270 -7.52 -28.45 -0.94
CA THR A 270 -8.94 -28.08 -0.82
C THR A 270 -9.21 -26.81 -0.01
N GLY A 271 -8.20 -26.24 0.66
CA GLY A 271 -8.36 -25.08 1.54
C GLY A 271 -9.25 -25.35 2.77
N GLU A 272 -9.48 -26.62 3.12
CA GLU A 272 -10.40 -27.02 4.19
C GLU A 272 -10.11 -26.37 5.54
N GLU A 273 -8.83 -26.28 5.92
CA GLU A 273 -8.41 -25.62 7.16
C GLU A 273 -8.74 -24.13 7.13
N LEU A 274 -8.44 -23.45 6.02
CA LEU A 274 -8.75 -22.04 5.82
C LEU A 274 -10.24 -21.76 5.88
N PHE A 275 -11.04 -22.55 5.16
CA PHE A 275 -12.50 -22.38 5.16
C PHE A 275 -13.11 -22.72 6.52
N SER A 276 -12.55 -23.68 7.26
CA SER A 276 -12.96 -24.00 8.63
C SER A 276 -12.65 -22.85 9.59
N SER A 277 -11.41 -22.32 9.55
CA SER A 277 -11.01 -21.16 10.35
C SER A 277 -11.83 -19.92 10.00
N ALA A 278 -12.09 -19.68 8.71
CA ALA A 278 -12.95 -18.60 8.24
C ALA A 278 -14.39 -18.77 8.76
N ALA A 279 -14.98 -19.96 8.64
CA ALA A 279 -16.33 -20.26 9.11
C ALA A 279 -16.48 -20.01 10.62
N GLU A 280 -15.52 -20.45 11.43
CA GLU A 280 -15.51 -20.15 12.87
C GLU A 280 -15.36 -18.65 13.15
N ALA A 281 -14.48 -17.96 12.43
CA ALA A 281 -14.26 -16.53 12.61
C ALA A 281 -15.51 -15.70 12.27
N ILE A 282 -16.24 -16.05 11.19
CA ILE A 282 -17.44 -15.33 10.74
C ILE A 282 -18.56 -15.39 11.78
N LYS A 283 -18.64 -16.45 12.61
CA LYS A 283 -19.61 -16.52 13.72
C LYS A 283 -19.50 -15.34 14.70
N THR A 284 -18.34 -14.67 14.73
CA THR A 284 -18.07 -13.48 15.55
C THR A 284 -18.08 -12.16 14.75
N MET A 285 -18.35 -12.21 13.44
CA MET A 285 -18.44 -11.07 12.53
C MET A 285 -19.90 -10.79 12.14
N HIS A 286 -20.75 -10.42 13.08
CA HIS A 286 -22.20 -10.33 12.85
C HIS A 286 -22.62 -9.27 11.82
N GLY A 287 -21.75 -8.30 11.53
CA GLY A 287 -22.00 -7.28 10.49
C GLY A 287 -21.58 -7.71 9.08
N LEU A 288 -20.85 -8.83 8.94
CA LEU A 288 -20.20 -9.21 7.69
C LEU A 288 -21.23 -9.65 6.66
N LYS A 289 -21.14 -9.08 5.46
CA LYS A 289 -22.01 -9.35 4.32
C LYS A 289 -21.26 -9.96 3.15
N ILE A 290 -19.96 -9.69 3.04
CA ILE A 290 -19.12 -10.18 1.96
C ILE A 290 -17.78 -10.59 2.55
N LEU A 291 -17.40 -11.84 2.31
CA LEU A 291 -16.04 -12.34 2.49
C LEU A 291 -15.49 -12.76 1.12
N GLU A 292 -14.36 -12.20 0.72
CA GLU A 292 -13.62 -12.59 -0.47
C GLU A 292 -12.25 -13.12 -0.07
N ILE A 293 -11.91 -14.32 -0.54
CA ILE A 293 -10.59 -14.93 -0.36
C ILE A 293 -10.03 -15.21 -1.74
N TRP A 294 -8.86 -14.63 -2.03
CA TRP A 294 -8.18 -14.79 -3.31
C TRP A 294 -7.03 -15.78 -3.18
N ASN A 295 -7.06 -16.88 -3.93
CA ASN A 295 -5.97 -17.85 -3.97
C ASN A 295 -4.90 -17.39 -4.96
N CYS A 296 -3.71 -17.07 -4.43
CA CYS A 296 -2.58 -16.58 -5.21
C CYS A 296 -2.02 -17.61 -6.19
N GLU A 297 -2.10 -18.90 -5.84
CA GLU A 297 -1.54 -20.01 -6.63
C GLU A 297 -2.47 -20.40 -7.78
N ALA A 298 -3.78 -20.47 -7.51
CA ALA A 298 -4.78 -20.86 -8.49
C ALA A 298 -5.26 -19.71 -9.39
N GLY A 299 -4.92 -18.46 -9.06
CA GLY A 299 -5.44 -17.27 -9.75
C GLY A 299 -6.95 -17.12 -9.65
N GLN A 300 -7.56 -17.72 -8.61
CA GLN A 300 -9.00 -17.80 -8.40
C GLN A 300 -9.42 -16.96 -7.20
N ALA A 301 -10.62 -16.37 -7.28
CA ALA A 301 -11.29 -15.71 -6.16
C ALA A 301 -12.49 -16.54 -5.71
N ASP A 302 -12.59 -16.82 -4.42
CA ASP A 302 -13.80 -17.37 -3.81
C ASP A 302 -14.53 -16.26 -3.03
N VAL A 303 -15.81 -16.09 -3.32
CA VAL A 303 -16.65 -15.02 -2.75
C VAL A 303 -17.82 -15.64 -2.00
N PHE A 304 -17.90 -15.35 -0.70
CA PHE A 304 -18.97 -15.77 0.20
C PHE A 304 -19.89 -14.58 0.50
N ARG A 305 -21.20 -14.79 0.40
CA ARG A 305 -22.26 -13.79 0.61
C ARG A 305 -23.28 -14.30 1.61
#